data_AF-A0A2V6BB13-F1
#
_entry.id   AF-A0A2V6BB13-F1
#
_cell.length_a   1.000
_cell.length_b   1.000
_cell.length_c   1.000
_cell.angle_alpha   90.00
_cell.angle_beta   90.00
_cell.angle_gamma   90.00
#
_symmetry.space_group_name_H-M   'P 1'
#
loop_
_entity.id
_entity.type
_entity.pdbx_description
1 polymer ?
#
loop_
_entity_poly.entity_id
_entity_poly.type
_entity_poly.pdbx_seq_one_letter_code
_entity_poly.pdbx_strand_id
1 'polypeptide(L)'
;MGCVQFMCARIGMVTGRGLAGALRKKFPRWVLVIFSLALLAANTINVGSDLAGMSDAADMLTGINSHWFVVLFGIGIAYATIQFRYHQIAMILKWLALFLFAYVITAFVVGPDWRAVVHDTFIPSWPKGHGAWQNLVAILGTTISPYLFFWQASEEVEEEKAMGRRMLRQREGATGREINNRKLDVGVGTFFSNVVMYFIILTCALTLHAHGMQNIETSKQAAEALKPLAGSLAYTLYTVGLIGVGLLAIPTLSGSGAYALAETFHWREGLDLPFKSAHYFYGVVILSTLLGIGMDFAGINPVRALFWTAIINGLLAPFLLVGILLAACDRKLMQNQPSSMLSRVVVGLTAVAMFAAAIAMFVI
;
A
#
# COMPACT_ATOMS: atom_id res chain seq x y z
N MET A 1 -9.48 -4.53 -6.14
CA MET A 1 -8.64 -4.74 -4.93
C MET A 1 -8.94 -6.04 -4.19
N GLY A 2 -10.12 -6.21 -3.58
CA GLY A 2 -10.42 -7.38 -2.71
C GLY A 2 -10.15 -8.77 -3.32
N CYS A 3 -10.54 -9.01 -4.57
CA CYS A 3 -10.25 -10.29 -5.25
C CYS A 3 -8.75 -10.55 -5.45
N VAL A 4 -7.95 -9.50 -5.70
CA VAL A 4 -6.50 -9.61 -5.88
C VAL A 4 -5.84 -9.93 -4.54
N GLN A 5 -6.17 -9.19 -3.49
CA GLN A 5 -5.61 -9.42 -2.15
C GLN A 5 -5.97 -10.80 -1.62
N PHE A 6 -7.23 -11.21 -1.79
CA PHE A 6 -7.66 -12.54 -1.40
C PHE A 6 -6.93 -13.65 -2.17
N MET A 7 -6.61 -13.42 -3.45
CA MET A 7 -5.82 -14.38 -4.24
C MET A 7 -4.38 -14.48 -3.72
N CYS A 8 -3.76 -13.36 -3.34
CA CYS A 8 -2.43 -13.34 -2.73
C CYS A 8 -2.42 -14.03 -1.36
N ALA A 9 -3.41 -13.71 -0.51
CA ALA A 9 -3.62 -14.37 0.77
C ALA A 9 -3.75 -15.89 0.61
N ARG A 10 -4.58 -16.34 -0.32
CA ARG A 10 -4.76 -17.77 -0.60
C ARG A 10 -3.49 -18.45 -1.08
N ILE A 11 -2.66 -17.78 -1.89
CA ILE A 11 -1.35 -18.32 -2.28
C ILE A 11 -0.48 -18.51 -1.03
N GLY A 12 -0.41 -17.50 -0.15
CA GLY A 12 0.32 -17.57 1.12
C GLY A 12 -0.13 -18.75 1.99
N MET A 13 -1.44 -18.82 2.25
CA MET A 13 -2.06 -19.85 3.10
C MET A 13 -1.99 -21.27 2.53
N VAL A 14 -2.12 -21.45 1.22
CA VAL A 14 -2.13 -22.80 0.62
C VAL A 14 -0.71 -23.31 0.41
N THR A 15 0.22 -22.44 0.02
CA THR A 15 1.60 -22.83 -0.28
C THR A 15 2.52 -22.79 0.94
N GLY A 16 2.12 -22.10 2.01
CA GLY A 16 2.94 -21.86 3.21
C GLY A 16 4.18 -20.99 2.94
N ARG A 17 4.20 -20.28 1.81
CA ARG A 17 5.31 -19.44 1.32
C ARG A 17 4.76 -18.09 0.90
N GLY A 18 5.55 -17.03 1.04
CA GLY A 18 5.19 -15.74 0.47
C GLY A 18 5.26 -15.76 -1.06
N LEU A 19 4.93 -14.62 -1.65
CA LEU A 19 4.65 -14.53 -3.07
C LEU A 19 5.90 -14.75 -3.94
N ALA A 20 7.06 -14.23 -3.56
CA ALA A 20 8.30 -14.44 -4.31
C ALA A 20 8.70 -15.92 -4.24
N GLY A 21 8.57 -16.54 -3.07
CA GLY A 21 8.80 -17.97 -2.86
C GLY A 21 7.90 -18.87 -3.72
N ALA A 22 6.64 -18.48 -3.91
CA ALA A 22 5.68 -19.18 -4.76
C ALA A 22 5.98 -18.97 -6.26
N LEU A 23 6.20 -17.72 -6.68
CA LEU A 23 6.47 -17.37 -8.09
C LEU A 23 7.76 -17.97 -8.62
N ARG A 24 8.77 -18.20 -7.76
CA ARG A 24 10.05 -18.82 -8.13
C ARG A 24 9.94 -20.24 -8.67
N LYS A 25 8.85 -20.95 -8.36
CA LYS A 25 8.59 -22.28 -8.94
C LYS A 25 8.14 -22.21 -10.40
N LYS A 26 7.74 -21.04 -10.90
CA LYS A 26 7.23 -20.83 -12.26
C LYS A 26 8.10 -19.90 -13.10
N PHE A 27 8.68 -18.88 -12.48
CA PHE A 27 9.44 -17.84 -13.17
C PHE A 27 10.94 -18.00 -12.93
N PRO A 28 11.76 -17.66 -13.93
CA PRO A 28 13.20 -17.69 -13.77
C PRO A 28 13.64 -16.63 -12.76
N ARG A 29 14.76 -16.90 -12.06
CA ARG A 29 15.23 -16.06 -10.95
C ARG A 29 15.47 -14.61 -11.35
N TRP A 30 15.93 -14.34 -12.56
CA TRP A 30 16.23 -12.99 -13.04
C TRP A 30 14.98 -12.09 -13.07
N VAL A 31 13.81 -12.64 -13.44
CA VAL A 31 12.54 -11.92 -13.44
C VAL A 31 12.17 -11.49 -12.02
N LEU A 32 12.31 -12.38 -11.04
CA LEU A 32 12.02 -12.09 -9.64
C LEU A 32 12.98 -11.07 -9.04
N VAL A 33 14.25 -11.12 -9.41
CA VAL A 33 15.25 -10.12 -8.98
C VAL A 33 14.87 -8.73 -9.51
N ILE A 34 14.53 -8.62 -10.80
CA ILE A 34 14.09 -7.35 -11.38
C ILE A 34 12.86 -6.80 -10.65
N PHE A 35 11.83 -7.64 -10.44
CA PHE A 35 10.63 -7.19 -9.74
C PHE A 35 10.89 -6.82 -8.28
N SER A 36 11.71 -7.58 -7.56
CA SER A 36 12.02 -7.30 -6.15
C SER A 36 12.84 -6.03 -5.99
N LEU A 37 13.78 -5.76 -6.90
CA LEU A 37 14.54 -4.52 -6.92
C LEU A 37 13.67 -3.31 -7.31
N ALA A 38 12.82 -3.46 -8.32
CA ALA A 38 11.87 -2.42 -8.71
C ALA A 38 10.89 -2.09 -7.56
N LEU A 39 10.41 -3.13 -6.88
CA LEU A 39 9.57 -2.99 -5.70
C LEU A 39 10.30 -2.28 -4.56
N LEU A 40 11.54 -2.69 -4.26
CA LEU A 40 12.33 -2.06 -3.21
C LEU A 40 12.55 -0.58 -3.51
N ALA A 41 12.89 -0.24 -4.75
CA ALA A 41 13.09 1.14 -5.17
C ALA A 41 11.80 1.97 -4.99
N ALA A 42 10.67 1.47 -5.50
CA ALA A 42 9.38 2.15 -5.36
C ALA A 42 8.97 2.31 -3.88
N ASN A 43 9.15 1.28 -3.06
CA ASN A 43 8.85 1.33 -1.62
C ASN A 43 9.78 2.27 -0.87
N THR A 44 11.06 2.34 -1.24
CA THR A 44 12.04 3.24 -0.63
C THR A 44 11.64 4.70 -0.88
N ILE A 45 11.21 5.01 -2.11
CA ILE A 45 10.72 6.35 -2.44
C ILE A 45 9.42 6.65 -1.68
N ASN A 46 8.50 5.69 -1.56
CA ASN A 46 7.29 5.86 -0.76
C ASN A 46 7.62 6.12 0.71
N VAL A 47 8.55 5.35 1.30
CA VAL A 47 9.01 5.55 2.68
C VAL A 47 9.60 6.94 2.87
N GLY A 48 10.46 7.40 1.96
CA GLY A 48 11.02 8.75 2.02
C GLY A 48 9.95 9.84 1.92
N SER A 49 8.99 9.65 1.01
CA SER A 49 7.92 10.62 0.79
C SER A 49 6.91 10.64 1.94
N ASP A 50 6.63 9.50 2.57
CA ASP A 50 5.80 9.41 3.77
C ASP A 50 6.51 10.10 4.95
N LEU A 51 7.81 9.86 5.15
CA LEU A 51 8.61 10.54 6.18
C LEU A 51 8.61 12.05 6.01
N ALA A 52 8.84 12.54 4.79
CA ALA A 52 8.82 13.96 4.46
C ALA A 52 7.40 14.56 4.59
N GLY A 53 6.36 13.81 4.21
CA GLY A 53 4.97 14.23 4.41
C GLY A 53 4.63 14.39 5.90
N MET A 54 5.05 13.43 6.73
CA MET A 54 4.85 13.46 8.19
C MET A 54 5.60 14.63 8.84
N SER A 55 6.84 14.88 8.42
CA SER A 55 7.64 15.98 8.96
C SER A 55 7.11 17.34 8.55
N ASP A 56 6.66 17.51 7.31
CA ASP A 56 6.05 18.74 6.83
C ASP A 56 4.74 19.04 7.58
N ALA A 57 3.97 18.01 7.92
CA ALA A 57 2.79 18.17 8.75
C ALA A 57 3.15 18.53 10.21
N ALA A 58 4.21 17.96 10.77
CA ALA A 58 4.71 18.32 12.09
C ALA A 58 5.26 19.75 12.15
N ASP A 59 6.00 20.18 11.11
CA ASP A 59 6.48 21.56 10.94
C ASP A 59 5.30 22.52 10.89
N MET A 60 4.27 22.22 10.09
CA MET A 60 3.06 23.03 10.00
C MET A 60 2.38 23.32 11.35
N LEU A 61 2.45 22.40 12.33
CA LEU A 61 1.90 22.61 13.67
C LEU A 61 2.85 23.25 14.67
N THR A 62 4.14 22.91 14.60
CA THR A 62 5.12 23.28 15.63
C THR A 62 5.99 24.48 15.23
N GLY A 63 6.06 24.79 13.94
CA GLY A 63 6.99 25.76 13.35
C GLY A 63 8.45 25.36 13.44
N ILE A 64 8.75 24.11 13.83
CA ILE A 64 10.11 23.57 13.92
C ILE A 64 10.45 22.93 12.58
N ASN A 65 11.65 23.21 12.09
CA ASN A 65 12.14 22.77 10.79
C ASN A 65 11.91 21.27 10.53
N SER A 66 11.23 20.97 9.42
CA SER A 66 10.88 19.62 8.93
C SER A 66 12.04 18.60 9.00
N HIS A 67 13.29 18.99 8.71
CA HIS A 67 14.42 18.05 8.68
C HIS A 67 14.69 17.38 10.04
N TRP A 68 14.43 18.07 11.16
CA TRP A 68 14.58 17.45 12.48
C TRP A 68 13.54 16.35 12.71
N PHE A 69 12.30 16.58 12.25
CA PHE A 69 11.24 15.59 12.35
C PHE A 69 11.45 14.39 11.42
N VAL A 70 11.99 14.59 10.21
CA VAL A 70 12.32 13.48 9.32
C VAL A 70 13.30 12.51 9.97
N VAL A 71 14.36 13.05 10.57
CA VAL A 71 15.37 12.23 11.27
C VAL A 71 14.76 11.57 12.50
N LEU A 72 13.98 12.31 13.30
CA LEU A 72 13.32 11.78 14.50
C LEU A 72 12.35 10.65 14.17
N PHE A 73 11.46 10.85 13.19
CA PHE A 73 10.50 9.85 12.76
C PHE A 73 11.20 8.67 12.10
N GLY A 74 12.19 8.90 11.24
CA GLY A 74 12.94 7.82 10.59
C GLY A 74 13.65 6.91 11.60
N ILE A 75 14.39 7.49 12.55
CA ILE A 75 15.07 6.73 13.61
C ILE A 75 14.04 6.06 14.53
N GLY A 76 13.00 6.79 14.93
CA GLY A 76 11.94 6.28 15.80
C GLY A 76 11.21 5.09 15.21
N ILE A 77 10.84 5.15 13.92
CA ILE A 77 10.16 4.06 13.22
C ILE A 77 11.10 2.89 13.00
N ALA A 78 12.36 3.12 12.60
CA ALA A 78 13.33 2.04 12.45
C ALA A 78 13.55 1.31 13.78
N TYR A 79 13.72 2.05 14.87
CA TYR A 79 13.83 1.49 16.22
C TYR A 79 12.57 0.73 16.63
N ALA A 80 11.39 1.32 16.43
CA ALA A 80 10.12 0.69 16.76
C ALA A 80 9.89 -0.59 15.96
N THR A 81 10.26 -0.61 14.68
CA THR A 81 10.15 -1.78 13.78
C THR A 81 11.05 -2.92 14.23
N ILE A 82 12.19 -2.63 14.89
CA ILE A 82 13.13 -3.64 15.40
C ILE A 82 12.68 -4.16 16.77
N GLN A 83 12.13 -3.30 17.63
CA GLN A 83 11.83 -3.62 19.02
C GLN A 83 10.41 -4.15 19.25
N PHE A 84 9.41 -3.61 18.55
CA PHE A 84 8.02 -3.96 18.79
C PHE A 84 7.53 -5.02 17.81
N ARG A 85 6.69 -5.92 18.32
CA ARG A 85 6.01 -6.92 17.48
C ARG A 85 4.91 -6.23 16.68
N TYR A 86 4.75 -6.61 15.41
CA TYR A 86 3.80 -6.01 14.48
C TYR A 86 2.37 -5.89 15.07
N HIS A 87 1.92 -6.88 15.84
CA HIS A 87 0.58 -6.88 16.44
C HIS A 87 0.35 -5.70 17.40
N GLN A 88 1.38 -5.25 18.12
CA GLN A 88 1.29 -4.10 19.03
C GLN A 88 1.21 -2.78 18.27
N ILE A 89 2.00 -2.65 17.21
CA ILE A 89 2.00 -1.50 16.30
C ILE A 89 0.64 -1.38 15.60
N ALA A 90 0.14 -2.48 15.05
CA ALA A 90 -1.12 -2.50 14.31
C ALA A 90 -2.34 -2.18 15.21
N MET A 91 -2.35 -2.58 16.48
CA MET A 91 -3.47 -2.35 17.38
C MET A 91 -3.64 -0.86 17.72
N ILE A 92 -2.55 -0.16 18.04
CA ILE A 92 -2.58 1.28 18.40
C ILE A 92 -2.91 2.12 17.16
N LEU A 93 -2.33 1.78 16.01
CA LEU A 93 -2.46 2.57 14.79
C LEU A 93 -3.80 2.36 14.06
N LYS A 94 -4.51 1.25 14.31
CA LYS A 94 -5.91 1.07 13.85
C LYS A 94 -6.84 2.19 14.34
N TRP A 95 -6.65 2.65 15.56
CA TRP A 95 -7.44 3.77 16.11
C TRP A 95 -7.08 5.09 15.44
N LEU A 96 -5.84 5.24 14.99
CA LEU A 96 -5.37 6.44 14.32
C LEU A 96 -5.89 6.51 12.87
N ALA A 97 -6.16 5.36 12.24
CA ALA A 97 -6.88 5.30 10.96
C ALA A 97 -8.32 5.83 11.05
N LEU A 98 -8.94 5.88 12.24
CA LEU A 98 -10.27 6.50 12.40
C LEU A 98 -10.26 8.00 12.08
N PHE A 99 -9.11 8.67 12.18
CA PHE A 99 -9.00 10.07 11.77
C PHE A 99 -9.28 10.27 10.28
N LEU A 100 -9.09 9.24 9.44
CA LEU A 100 -9.45 9.33 8.02
C LEU A 100 -10.97 9.42 7.80
N PHE A 101 -11.79 9.00 8.77
CA PHE A 101 -13.24 9.26 8.72
C PHE A 101 -13.58 10.75 8.81
N ALA A 102 -12.64 11.62 9.20
CA ALA A 102 -12.82 13.06 9.08
C ALA A 102 -13.17 13.48 7.63
N TYR A 103 -12.57 12.85 6.62
CA TYR A 103 -12.92 13.12 5.22
C TYR A 103 -14.36 12.72 4.91
N VAL A 104 -14.80 11.55 5.41
CA VAL A 104 -16.18 11.09 5.29
C VAL A 104 -17.13 12.12 5.87
N ILE A 105 -16.91 12.54 7.12
CA ILE A 105 -17.75 13.54 7.80
C ILE A 105 -17.73 14.88 7.04
N THR A 106 -16.54 15.33 6.60
CA THR A 106 -16.39 16.58 5.84
C THR A 106 -17.22 16.56 4.56
N ALA A 107 -17.23 15.45 3.82
CA ALA A 107 -18.03 15.33 2.60
C ALA A 107 -19.53 15.52 2.86
N PHE A 108 -20.05 15.06 4.00
CA PHE A 108 -21.44 15.31 4.39
C PHE A 108 -21.67 16.75 4.87
N VAL A 109 -20.72 17.32 5.61
CA VAL A 109 -20.82 18.69 6.15
C VAL A 109 -20.81 19.75 5.04
N VAL A 110 -20.05 19.53 3.96
CA VAL A 110 -20.02 20.44 2.80
C VAL A 110 -21.39 20.54 2.11
N GLY A 111 -22.28 19.56 2.31
CA GLY A 111 -23.63 19.56 1.76
C GLY A 111 -23.68 19.54 0.22
N PRO A 112 -23.02 18.58 -0.46
CA PRO A 112 -23.02 18.52 -1.91
C PRO A 112 -24.40 18.18 -2.48
N ASP A 113 -24.60 18.48 -3.76
CA ASP A 113 -25.72 17.89 -4.51
C ASP A 113 -25.49 16.38 -4.66
N TRP A 114 -26.08 15.61 -3.75
CA TRP A 114 -26.01 14.15 -3.75
C TRP A 114 -26.50 13.52 -5.05
N ARG A 115 -27.38 14.19 -5.80
CA ARG A 115 -27.84 13.69 -7.09
C ARG A 115 -26.69 13.71 -8.11
N ALA A 116 -25.93 14.81 -8.16
CA ALA A 116 -24.76 14.93 -9.01
C ALA A 116 -23.65 13.95 -8.57
N VAL A 117 -23.40 13.85 -7.26
CA VAL A 117 -22.40 12.90 -6.71
C VAL A 117 -22.72 11.46 -7.10
N VAL A 118 -23.97 11.01 -6.92
CA VAL A 118 -24.38 9.66 -7.30
C VAL A 118 -24.30 9.46 -8.81
N HIS A 119 -24.75 10.44 -9.60
CA HIS A 119 -24.66 10.39 -11.06
C HIS A 119 -23.20 10.18 -11.52
N ASP A 120 -22.28 11.04 -11.07
CA ASP A 120 -20.88 11.03 -11.51
C ASP A 120 -20.07 9.86 -10.92
N THR A 121 -20.53 9.28 -9.81
CA THR A 121 -19.93 8.07 -9.23
C THR A 121 -20.23 6.82 -10.05
N PHE A 122 -21.44 6.71 -10.60
CA PHE A 122 -21.88 5.51 -11.33
C PHE A 122 -21.81 5.65 -12.85
N ILE A 123 -21.76 6.87 -13.38
CA ILE A 123 -21.68 7.12 -14.82
C ILE A 123 -20.24 7.54 -15.17
N PRO A 124 -19.43 6.60 -15.70
CA PRO A 124 -18.04 6.88 -15.99
C PRO A 124 -17.91 7.87 -17.15
N SER A 125 -17.13 8.93 -16.94
CA SER A 125 -16.64 9.78 -18.02
C SER A 125 -15.23 9.33 -18.42
N TRP A 126 -14.95 9.39 -19.73
CA TRP A 126 -13.62 9.00 -20.22
C TRP A 126 -12.59 10.08 -19.90
N PRO A 127 -11.39 9.70 -19.40
CA PRO A 127 -10.29 10.64 -19.19
C PRO A 127 -9.96 11.39 -20.49
N LYS A 128 -9.83 12.72 -20.40
CA LYS A 128 -9.47 13.57 -21.54
C LYS A 128 -8.02 14.01 -21.41
N GLY A 129 -7.17 13.52 -22.32
CA GLY A 129 -5.75 13.86 -22.44
C GLY A 129 -4.83 13.11 -21.48
N HIS A 130 -3.52 13.24 -21.73
CA HIS A 130 -2.46 12.54 -21.01
C HIS A 130 -2.53 12.64 -19.48
N GLY A 131 -2.77 13.85 -18.93
CA GLY A 131 -2.78 14.06 -17.47
C GLY A 131 -3.90 13.30 -16.75
N ALA A 132 -5.07 13.14 -17.39
CA ALA A 132 -6.17 12.40 -16.80
C ALA A 132 -5.90 10.88 -16.80
N TRP A 133 -5.25 10.35 -17.86
CA TRP A 133 -4.78 8.97 -17.89
C TRP A 133 -3.66 8.71 -16.89
N GLN A 134 -2.74 9.66 -16.70
CA GLN A 134 -1.71 9.59 -15.65
C GLN A 134 -2.33 9.49 -14.26
N ASN A 135 -3.33 10.32 -13.95
CA ASN A 135 -4.06 10.25 -12.68
C ASN A 135 -4.78 8.90 -12.50
N LEU A 136 -5.39 8.38 -13.56
CA LEU A 136 -6.04 7.06 -13.50
C LEU A 136 -5.03 5.94 -13.22
N VAL A 137 -3.88 5.94 -13.90
CA VAL A 137 -2.81 4.95 -13.66
C VAL A 137 -2.24 5.10 -12.25
N ALA A 138 -2.05 6.32 -11.75
CA ALA A 138 -1.62 6.58 -10.39
C ALA A 138 -2.62 6.03 -9.35
N ILE A 139 -3.92 6.31 -9.50
CA ILE A 139 -4.98 5.78 -8.61
C ILE A 139 -5.00 4.25 -8.64
N LEU A 140 -4.89 3.63 -9.82
CA LEU A 140 -4.82 2.19 -9.95
C LEU A 140 -3.56 1.62 -9.29
N GLY A 141 -2.43 2.32 -9.42
CA GLY A 141 -1.16 1.96 -8.83
C GLY A 141 -1.14 2.04 -7.31
N THR A 142 -1.73 3.07 -6.70
CA THR A 142 -1.86 3.14 -5.22
C THR A 142 -2.84 2.10 -4.68
N THR A 143 -3.93 1.82 -5.41
CA THR A 143 -4.97 0.88 -4.97
C THR A 143 -4.54 -0.58 -5.09
N ILE A 144 -3.79 -0.90 -6.16
CA ILE A 144 -3.39 -2.25 -6.54
C ILE A 144 -1.85 -2.31 -6.55
N SER A 145 -1.25 -1.73 -5.50
CA SER A 145 0.20 -1.62 -5.37
C SER A 145 0.88 -2.99 -5.29
N PRO A 146 1.96 -3.21 -6.06
CA PRO A 146 2.80 -4.41 -6.02
C PRO A 146 3.16 -4.88 -4.61
N TYR A 147 3.54 -3.96 -3.72
CA TYR A 147 4.00 -4.31 -2.38
C TYR A 147 2.92 -5.02 -1.56
N LEU A 148 1.65 -4.68 -1.76
CA LEU A 148 0.54 -5.31 -1.06
C LEU A 148 0.44 -6.79 -1.40
N PHE A 149 0.80 -7.21 -2.61
CA PHE A 149 0.74 -8.62 -3.00
C PHE A 149 1.77 -9.45 -2.23
N PHE A 150 3.00 -8.92 -2.12
CA PHE A 150 4.07 -9.55 -1.35
C PHE A 150 3.78 -9.50 0.13
N TRP A 151 3.32 -8.34 0.62
CA TRP A 151 2.95 -8.13 2.01
C TRP A 151 1.84 -9.10 2.42
N GLN A 152 0.70 -9.10 1.72
CA GLN A 152 -0.44 -9.95 2.06
C GLN A 152 -0.02 -11.41 2.12
N ALA A 153 0.66 -11.94 1.09
CA ALA A 153 1.07 -13.35 1.09
C ALA A 153 2.07 -13.68 2.21
N SER A 154 2.97 -12.76 2.56
CA SER A 154 3.96 -12.96 3.62
C SER A 154 3.34 -12.83 5.01
N GLU A 155 2.37 -11.93 5.19
CA GLU A 155 1.63 -11.72 6.44
C GLU A 155 0.83 -12.97 6.82
N GLU A 156 0.18 -13.64 5.85
CA GLU A 156 -0.46 -14.95 6.10
C GLU A 156 0.53 -15.96 6.68
N VAL A 157 1.75 -15.98 6.14
CA VAL A 157 2.80 -16.91 6.52
C VAL A 157 3.37 -16.57 7.90
N GLU A 158 3.50 -15.29 8.23
CA GLU A 158 3.91 -14.82 9.56
C GLU A 158 2.84 -15.12 10.61
N GLU A 159 1.56 -14.92 10.32
CA GLU A 159 0.47 -15.28 11.23
C GLU A 159 0.45 -16.78 11.56
N GLU A 160 0.66 -17.64 10.56
CA GLU A 160 0.77 -19.08 10.81
C GLU A 160 2.00 -19.45 11.65
N LYS A 161 3.14 -18.80 11.44
CA LYS A 161 4.33 -18.96 12.29
C LYS A 161 4.04 -18.53 13.73
N ALA A 162 3.29 -17.44 13.93
CA ALA A 162 2.89 -16.93 15.24
C ALA A 162 1.93 -17.90 15.96
N MET A 163 1.05 -18.59 15.21
CA MET A 163 0.22 -19.69 15.72
C MET A 163 1.00 -20.98 16.02
N GLY A 164 2.33 -20.99 15.84
CA GLY A 164 3.20 -22.13 16.15
C GLY A 164 3.47 -23.06 14.96
N ARG A 165 2.88 -22.82 13.78
CA ARG A 165 3.13 -23.61 12.55
C ARG A 165 4.44 -23.18 11.88
N ARG A 166 5.58 -23.45 12.52
CA ARG A 166 6.89 -22.97 12.05
C ARG A 166 7.45 -23.76 10.87
N MET A 167 7.06 -25.03 10.71
CA MET A 167 7.52 -25.86 9.59
C MET A 167 6.65 -25.66 8.36
N LEU A 168 7.26 -25.73 7.16
CA LEU A 168 6.50 -25.60 5.90
C LEU A 168 5.38 -26.65 5.79
N ARG A 169 5.63 -27.90 6.19
CA ARG A 169 4.63 -28.98 6.18
C ARG A 169 3.40 -28.72 7.06
N GLN A 170 3.52 -27.86 8.07
CA GLN A 170 2.42 -27.52 8.98
C GLN A 170 1.58 -26.35 8.46
N ARG A 171 2.11 -25.59 7.50
CA ARG A 171 1.50 -24.40 6.87
C ARG A 171 0.88 -24.71 5.51
N GLU A 172 1.26 -25.84 4.93
CA GLU A 172 0.77 -26.29 3.64
C GLU A 172 -0.66 -26.82 3.76
N GLY A 173 -1.56 -26.36 2.87
CA GLY A 173 -2.90 -26.91 2.72
C GLY A 173 -3.96 -26.33 3.66
N ALA A 174 -4.21 -25.02 3.56
CA ALA A 174 -5.27 -24.35 4.31
C ALA A 174 -6.66 -25.00 4.16
N THR A 175 -7.41 -25.02 5.26
CA THR A 175 -8.77 -25.54 5.30
C THR A 175 -9.78 -24.57 4.69
N GLY A 176 -10.92 -25.08 4.21
CA GLY A 176 -11.99 -24.23 3.65
C GLY A 176 -12.53 -23.19 4.64
N ARG A 177 -12.50 -23.48 5.95
CA ARG A 177 -12.90 -22.54 7.01
C ARG A 177 -11.90 -21.39 7.15
N GLU A 178 -10.61 -21.69 7.21
CA GLU A 178 -9.55 -20.67 7.26
C GLU A 178 -9.64 -19.76 6.03
N ILE A 179 -9.82 -20.34 4.83
CA ILE A 179 -9.96 -19.57 3.58
C ILE A 179 -11.20 -18.66 3.62
N ASN A 180 -12.34 -19.13 4.13
CA ASN A 180 -13.55 -18.32 4.19
C ASN A 180 -13.45 -17.19 5.23
N ASN A 181 -12.83 -17.46 6.38
CA ASN A 181 -12.56 -16.44 7.39
C ASN A 181 -11.66 -15.34 6.82
N ARG A 182 -10.58 -15.71 6.12
CA ARG A 182 -9.69 -14.72 5.48
C ARG A 182 -10.33 -14.01 4.31
N LYS A 183 -11.27 -14.64 3.60
CA LYS A 183 -12.09 -13.96 2.59
C LYS A 183 -12.90 -12.82 3.21
N LEU A 184 -13.49 -13.04 4.38
CA LEU A 184 -14.28 -12.04 5.08
C LEU A 184 -13.39 -10.92 5.62
N ASP A 185 -12.26 -11.27 6.24
CA ASP A 185 -11.27 -10.32 6.77
C ASP A 185 -10.74 -9.38 5.67
N VAL A 186 -10.19 -9.95 4.59
CA VAL A 186 -9.70 -9.18 3.43
C VAL A 186 -10.84 -8.40 2.77
N GLY A 187 -12.04 -8.97 2.71
CA GLY A 187 -13.21 -8.32 2.15
C GLY A 187 -13.62 -7.06 2.93
N VAL A 188 -13.71 -7.16 4.25
CA VAL A 188 -14.06 -6.04 5.14
C VAL A 188 -12.97 -4.97 5.11
N GLY A 189 -11.70 -5.37 5.24
CA GLY A 189 -10.57 -4.43 5.19
C GLY A 189 -10.51 -3.65 3.88
N THR A 190 -10.63 -4.35 2.75
CA THR A 190 -10.63 -3.68 1.43
C THR A 190 -11.88 -2.83 1.20
N PHE A 191 -13.05 -3.22 1.71
CA PHE A 191 -14.26 -2.39 1.63
C PHE A 191 -14.06 -1.03 2.33
N PHE A 192 -13.66 -1.04 3.60
CA PHE A 192 -13.44 0.22 4.35
C PHE A 192 -12.34 1.08 3.73
N SER A 193 -11.25 0.47 3.27
CA SER A 193 -10.19 1.18 2.56
C SER A 193 -10.69 1.90 1.31
N ASN A 194 -11.52 1.25 0.48
CA ASN A 194 -12.07 1.87 -0.73
C ASN A 194 -13.12 2.95 -0.40
N VAL A 195 -13.93 2.76 0.64
CA VAL A 195 -14.88 3.79 1.10
C VAL A 195 -14.13 5.04 1.53
N VAL A 196 -13.11 4.91 2.37
CA VAL A 196 -12.29 6.04 2.82
C VAL A 196 -11.60 6.72 1.64
N MET A 197 -11.00 5.96 0.72
CA MET A 197 -10.38 6.52 -0.49
C MET A 197 -11.36 7.32 -1.33
N TYR A 198 -12.57 6.77 -1.56
CA TYR A 198 -13.63 7.47 -2.30
C TYR A 198 -13.99 8.80 -1.63
N PHE A 199 -14.17 8.80 -0.31
CA PHE A 199 -14.50 10.03 0.42
C PHE A 199 -13.35 11.05 0.42
N ILE A 200 -12.08 10.61 0.46
CA ILE A 200 -10.93 11.53 0.29
C ILE A 200 -11.00 12.22 -1.09
N ILE A 201 -11.23 11.45 -2.17
CA ILE A 201 -11.36 12.01 -3.52
C ILE A 201 -12.55 12.98 -3.60
N LEU A 202 -13.71 12.58 -3.06
CA LEU A 202 -14.92 13.39 -3.05
C LEU A 202 -14.73 14.70 -2.27
N THR A 203 -14.16 14.65 -1.05
CA THR A 203 -13.89 15.84 -0.25
C THR A 203 -12.93 16.77 -0.99
N CYS A 204 -11.84 16.26 -1.56
CA CYS A 204 -10.91 17.08 -2.35
C CYS A 204 -11.58 17.71 -3.58
N ALA A 205 -12.48 17.00 -4.25
CA ALA A 205 -13.25 17.55 -5.37
C ALA A 205 -14.20 18.68 -4.92
N LEU A 206 -14.93 18.48 -3.83
CA LEU A 206 -15.91 19.45 -3.32
C LEU A 206 -15.27 20.67 -2.65
N THR A 207 -14.03 20.55 -2.17
CA THR A 207 -13.34 21.61 -1.43
C THR A 207 -12.24 22.23 -2.28
N LEU A 208 -11.15 21.52 -2.56
CA LEU A 208 -10.00 22.07 -3.26
C LEU A 208 -10.32 22.38 -4.73
N HIS A 209 -10.86 21.39 -5.47
CA HIS A 209 -11.12 21.56 -6.89
C HIS A 209 -12.22 22.61 -7.16
N ALA A 210 -13.28 22.63 -6.34
CA ALA A 210 -14.34 23.63 -6.41
C ALA A 210 -13.82 25.07 -6.22
N HIS A 211 -12.73 25.27 -5.47
CA HIS A 211 -12.08 26.57 -5.26
C HIS A 211 -10.93 26.83 -6.27
N GLY A 212 -10.81 26.03 -7.33
CA GLY A 212 -9.80 26.20 -8.38
C GLY A 212 -8.40 25.70 -8.03
N MET A 213 -8.20 25.05 -6.88
CA MET A 213 -6.92 24.45 -6.51
C MET A 213 -6.75 23.09 -7.19
N GLN A 214 -6.13 23.09 -8.37
CA GLN A 214 -5.92 21.89 -9.18
C GLN A 214 -4.52 21.28 -9.05
N ASN A 215 -3.54 22.04 -8.55
CA ASN A 215 -2.17 21.56 -8.37
C ASN A 215 -1.78 21.64 -6.89
N ILE A 216 -1.69 20.48 -6.25
CA ILE A 216 -1.34 20.36 -4.83
C ILE A 216 0.14 20.02 -4.75
N GLU A 217 0.93 20.91 -4.17
CA GLU A 217 2.39 20.75 -4.07
C GLU A 217 2.87 20.58 -2.62
N THR A 218 2.01 20.83 -1.64
CA THR A 218 2.36 20.84 -0.21
C THR A 218 1.32 20.14 0.67
N SER A 219 1.78 19.56 1.79
CA SER A 219 0.92 18.96 2.83
C SER A 219 -0.08 19.95 3.41
N LYS A 220 0.29 21.24 3.47
CA LYS A 220 -0.60 22.32 3.94
C LYS A 220 -1.82 22.49 3.05
N GLN A 221 -1.64 22.50 1.73
CA GLN A 221 -2.75 22.57 0.77
C GLN A 221 -3.66 21.34 0.88
N ALA A 222 -3.09 20.15 1.10
CA ALA A 222 -3.90 18.95 1.32
C ALA A 222 -4.75 19.03 2.60
N ALA A 223 -4.24 19.64 3.66
CA ALA A 223 -4.98 19.86 4.91
C ALA A 223 -6.18 20.82 4.75
N GLU A 224 -6.13 21.75 3.81
CA GLU A 224 -7.22 22.70 3.56
C GLU A 224 -8.52 22.03 3.12
N ALA A 225 -8.46 20.80 2.59
CA ALA A 225 -9.64 20.01 2.25
C ALA A 225 -10.54 19.73 3.46
N LEU A 226 -9.98 19.70 4.67
CA LEU A 226 -10.71 19.44 5.93
C LEU A 226 -11.20 20.72 6.62
N LYS A 227 -10.91 21.90 6.06
CA LYS A 227 -11.29 23.20 6.63
C LYS A 227 -12.80 23.37 6.84
N PRO A 228 -13.70 22.86 5.97
CA PRO A 228 -15.14 22.97 6.20
C PRO A 228 -15.63 22.24 7.45
N LEU A 229 -14.95 21.16 7.86
CA LEU A 229 -15.31 20.39 9.05
C LEU A 229 -14.71 20.99 10.32
N ALA A 230 -13.41 21.27 10.29
CA ALA A 230 -12.63 21.52 11.50
C ALA A 230 -12.09 22.96 11.61
N GLY A 231 -12.33 23.82 10.62
CA GLY A 231 -11.83 25.19 10.62
C GLY A 231 -10.32 25.25 10.78
N SER A 232 -9.83 25.94 11.81
CA SER A 232 -8.40 26.00 12.16
C SER A 232 -7.84 24.67 12.65
N LEU A 233 -8.66 23.79 13.21
CA LEU A 233 -8.24 22.45 13.67
C LEU A 233 -8.03 21.46 12.52
N ALA A 234 -8.36 21.83 11.28
CA ALA A 234 -8.13 21.00 10.09
C ALA A 234 -6.65 20.60 9.95
N TYR A 235 -5.74 21.54 10.21
CA TYR A 235 -4.30 21.30 10.19
C TYR A 235 -3.87 20.29 11.25
N THR A 236 -4.42 20.38 12.47
CA THR A 236 -4.14 19.43 13.55
C THR A 236 -4.68 18.04 13.21
N LEU A 237 -5.92 17.98 12.72
CA LEU A 237 -6.59 16.74 12.35
C LEU A 237 -5.85 16.02 11.21
N TYR A 238 -5.45 16.77 10.19
CA TYR A 238 -4.64 16.27 9.07
C TYR A 238 -3.28 15.75 9.55
N THR A 239 -2.59 16.51 10.39
CA THR A 239 -1.25 16.15 10.88
C THR A 239 -1.28 14.89 11.74
N VAL A 240 -2.21 14.79 12.68
CA VAL A 240 -2.36 13.59 13.52
C VAL A 240 -2.72 12.37 12.66
N GLY A 241 -3.61 12.54 11.69
CA GLY A 241 -3.95 11.48 10.73
C GLY A 241 -2.75 11.04 9.88
N LEU A 242 -2.02 11.99 9.29
CA LEU A 242 -0.89 11.70 8.40
C LEU A 242 0.28 11.05 9.15
N ILE A 243 0.65 11.58 10.33
CA ILE A 243 1.66 10.96 11.19
C ILE A 243 1.24 9.53 11.53
N GLY A 244 -0.03 9.31 11.86
CA GLY A 244 -0.51 8.00 12.22
C GLY A 244 -0.50 6.97 11.10
N VAL A 245 -0.93 7.38 9.92
CA VAL A 245 -0.89 6.51 8.74
C VAL A 245 0.56 6.21 8.36
N GLY A 246 1.45 7.20 8.37
CA GLY A 246 2.87 7.00 8.05
C GLY A 246 3.60 6.08 9.03
N LEU A 247 3.31 6.19 10.33
CA LEU A 247 3.83 5.26 11.36
C LEU A 247 3.42 3.80 11.09
N LEU A 248 2.28 3.56 10.44
CA LEU A 248 1.81 2.21 10.07
C LEU A 248 2.35 1.78 8.70
N ALA A 249 2.38 2.70 7.75
CA ALA A 249 2.75 2.43 6.37
C ALA A 249 4.25 2.14 6.24
N ILE A 250 5.12 2.90 6.90
CA ILE A 250 6.58 2.77 6.73
C ILE A 250 7.11 1.37 7.10
N PRO A 251 6.72 0.74 8.24
CA PRO A 251 7.12 -0.63 8.56
C PRO A 251 6.62 -1.67 7.54
N THR A 252 5.42 -1.49 7.00
CA THR A 252 4.84 -2.43 6.02
C THR A 252 5.47 -2.28 4.63
N LEU A 253 5.76 -1.05 4.19
CA LEU A 253 6.46 -0.74 2.95
C LEU A 253 7.92 -1.24 2.97
N SER A 254 8.65 -0.94 4.04
CA SER A 254 10.03 -1.41 4.20
C SER A 254 10.10 -2.93 4.39
N GLY A 255 9.19 -3.49 5.20
CA GLY A 255 9.08 -4.93 5.43
C GLY A 255 8.74 -5.72 4.17
N SER A 256 7.77 -5.26 3.36
CA SER A 256 7.39 -5.94 2.11
C SER A 256 8.54 -5.99 1.08
N GLY A 257 9.32 -4.91 0.95
CA GLY A 257 10.52 -4.91 0.12
C GLY A 257 11.59 -5.88 0.64
N ALA A 258 11.79 -5.91 1.96
CA ALA A 258 12.73 -6.83 2.60
C ALA A 258 12.30 -8.31 2.46
N TYR A 259 11.01 -8.63 2.59
CA TYR A 259 10.47 -9.98 2.35
C TYR A 259 10.68 -10.40 0.89
N ALA A 260 10.36 -9.53 -0.07
CA ALA A 260 10.52 -9.86 -1.49
C ALA A 260 11.98 -10.22 -1.85
N LEU A 261 12.95 -9.46 -1.31
CA LEU A 261 14.38 -9.75 -1.51
C LEU A 261 14.82 -11.00 -0.76
N ALA A 262 14.44 -11.14 0.51
CA ALA A 262 14.86 -12.27 1.31
C ALA A 262 14.33 -13.60 0.76
N GLU A 263 13.08 -13.66 0.28
CA GLU A 263 12.54 -14.83 -0.42
C GLU A 263 13.25 -15.11 -1.75
N THR A 264 13.61 -14.06 -2.49
CA THR A 264 14.31 -14.18 -3.78
C THR A 264 15.74 -14.70 -3.59
N PHE A 265 16.45 -14.27 -2.56
CA PHE A 265 17.83 -14.65 -2.26
C PHE A 265 17.98 -15.79 -1.23
N HIS A 266 16.88 -16.32 -0.69
CA HIS A 266 16.86 -17.33 0.38
C HIS A 266 17.53 -16.87 1.68
N TRP A 267 17.34 -15.62 2.06
CA TRP A 267 17.77 -15.12 3.36
C TRP A 267 16.79 -15.52 4.46
N ARG A 268 17.25 -15.50 5.71
CA ARG A 268 16.35 -15.63 6.87
C ARG A 268 15.55 -14.34 7.03
N GLU A 269 14.24 -14.46 7.17
CA GLU A 269 13.27 -13.36 7.15
C GLU A 269 12.15 -13.54 8.17
N GLY A 270 11.58 -12.41 8.59
CA GLY A 270 10.49 -12.33 9.57
C GLY A 270 10.65 -11.10 10.44
N LEU A 271 9.60 -10.28 10.56
CA LEU A 271 9.54 -9.14 11.47
C LEU A 271 9.58 -9.57 12.94
N ASP A 272 9.18 -10.81 13.22
CA ASP A 272 9.19 -11.43 14.54
C ASP A 272 10.53 -12.14 14.87
N LEU A 273 11.52 -12.11 13.96
CA LEU A 273 12.84 -12.68 14.20
C LEU A 273 13.77 -11.68 14.91
N PRO A 274 14.65 -12.13 15.82
CA PRO A 274 15.63 -11.23 16.42
C PRO A 274 16.61 -10.70 15.37
N PHE A 275 17.02 -9.44 15.50
CA PHE A 275 17.94 -8.75 14.58
C PHE A 275 19.19 -9.58 14.20
N LYS A 276 19.79 -10.27 15.18
CA LYS A 276 20.95 -11.17 15.00
C LYS A 276 20.68 -12.45 14.20
N SER A 277 19.45 -12.69 13.75
CA SER A 277 19.10 -13.87 12.96
C SER A 277 18.68 -13.51 11.53
N ALA A 278 18.27 -12.26 11.30
CA ALA A 278 17.77 -11.74 10.04
C ALA A 278 18.49 -10.44 9.64
N HIS A 279 19.81 -10.39 9.79
CA HIS A 279 20.63 -9.19 9.56
C HIS A 279 20.44 -8.58 8.16
N TYR A 280 20.32 -9.43 7.13
CA TYR A 280 20.11 -8.96 5.76
C TYR A 280 18.72 -8.35 5.57
N PHE A 281 17.69 -8.93 6.19
CA PHE A 281 16.32 -8.41 6.16
C PHE A 281 16.25 -7.02 6.83
N TYR A 282 16.75 -6.90 8.06
CA TYR A 282 16.78 -5.62 8.76
C TYR A 282 17.75 -4.61 8.11
N GLY A 283 18.82 -5.09 7.46
CA GLY A 283 19.72 -4.25 6.68
C GLY A 283 18.99 -3.56 5.52
N VAL A 284 18.10 -4.28 4.81
CA VAL A 284 17.26 -3.69 3.76
C VAL A 284 16.30 -2.65 4.34
N VAL A 285 15.66 -2.95 5.47
CA VAL A 285 14.74 -2.01 6.15
C VAL A 285 15.50 -0.73 6.52
N ILE A 286 16.61 -0.83 7.24
CA ILE A 286 17.42 0.32 7.67
C ILE A 286 17.93 1.11 6.45
N LEU A 287 18.43 0.43 5.43
CA LEU A 287 18.90 1.09 4.21
C LEU A 287 17.77 1.85 3.51
N SER A 288 16.57 1.26 3.40
CA SER A 288 15.41 1.93 2.81
C SER A 288 14.99 3.17 3.60
N THR A 289 15.02 3.10 4.94
CA THR A 289 14.72 4.26 5.79
C THR A 289 15.79 5.35 5.66
N LEU A 290 17.07 5.00 5.65
CA LEU A 290 18.17 5.96 5.48
C LEU A 290 18.15 6.64 4.11
N LEU A 291 17.88 5.88 3.04
CA LEU A 291 17.70 6.44 1.71
C LEU A 291 16.47 7.34 1.64
N GLY A 292 15.37 6.98 2.32
CA GLY A 292 14.19 7.83 2.45
C GLY A 292 14.50 9.16 3.15
N ILE A 293 15.25 9.12 4.25
CA ILE A 293 15.74 10.34 4.93
C ILE A 293 16.64 11.16 3.98
N GLY A 294 17.55 10.49 3.26
CA GLY A 294 18.44 11.16 2.31
C GLY A 294 17.70 11.85 1.16
N MET A 295 16.56 11.30 0.71
CA MET A 295 15.71 11.93 -0.30
C MET A 295 15.12 13.27 0.15
N ASP A 296 14.75 13.39 1.42
CA ASP A 296 14.25 14.64 1.99
C ASP A 296 15.33 15.73 1.97
N PHE A 297 16.54 15.41 2.41
CA PHE A 297 17.69 16.32 2.35
C PHE A 297 18.11 16.70 0.92
N ALA A 298 17.78 15.87 -0.08
CA ALA A 298 18.00 16.19 -1.48
C ALA A 298 16.96 17.18 -2.05
N GLY A 299 15.97 17.61 -1.27
CA GLY A 299 14.95 18.57 -1.68
C GLY A 299 13.95 18.00 -2.69
N ILE A 300 13.79 16.67 -2.72
CA ILE A 300 12.83 16.01 -3.61
C ILE A 300 11.42 16.27 -3.07
N ASN A 301 10.55 16.89 -3.87
CA ASN A 301 9.17 17.14 -3.44
C ASN A 301 8.44 15.81 -3.17
N PRO A 302 7.94 15.58 -1.94
CA PRO A 302 7.35 14.30 -1.54
C PRO A 302 6.04 14.01 -2.27
N VAL A 303 5.23 15.03 -2.54
CA VAL A 303 3.95 14.86 -3.26
C VAL A 303 4.20 14.39 -4.69
N ARG A 304 5.17 15.00 -5.39
CA ARG A 304 5.55 14.58 -6.74
C ARG A 304 6.19 13.19 -6.74
N ALA A 305 7.02 12.89 -5.74
CA ALA A 305 7.63 11.57 -5.60
C ALA A 305 6.55 10.48 -5.42
N LEU A 306 5.57 10.68 -4.51
CA LEU A 306 4.42 9.78 -4.33
C LEU A 306 3.60 9.59 -5.60
N PHE A 307 3.39 10.66 -6.36
CA PHE A 307 2.64 10.59 -7.60
C PHE A 307 3.38 9.75 -8.67
N TRP A 308 4.68 9.97 -8.83
CA TRP A 308 5.49 9.20 -9.78
C TRP A 308 5.66 7.74 -9.38
N THR A 309 5.84 7.45 -8.09
CA THR A 309 5.88 6.06 -7.62
C THR A 309 4.53 5.38 -7.79
N ALA A 310 3.42 6.08 -7.59
CA ALA A 310 2.09 5.56 -7.86
C ALA A 310 1.94 5.15 -9.34
N ILE A 311 2.42 5.98 -10.28
CA ILE A 311 2.44 5.63 -11.71
C ILE A 311 3.30 4.38 -11.94
N ILE A 312 4.52 4.34 -11.42
CA ILE A 312 5.43 3.19 -11.56
C ILE A 312 4.77 1.90 -11.02
N ASN A 313 4.13 1.99 -9.85
CA ASN A 313 3.37 0.89 -9.26
C ASN A 313 2.20 0.46 -10.16
N GLY A 314 1.48 1.41 -10.76
CA GLY A 314 0.40 1.15 -11.71
C GLY A 314 0.87 0.45 -12.97
N LEU A 315 2.08 0.76 -13.45
CA LEU A 315 2.71 0.10 -14.60
C LEU A 315 3.23 -1.31 -14.25
N LEU A 316 3.78 -1.51 -13.05
CA LEU A 316 4.33 -2.80 -12.60
C LEU A 316 3.26 -3.81 -12.18
N ALA A 317 2.19 -3.34 -11.54
CA ALA A 317 1.11 -4.16 -11.02
C ALA A 317 0.52 -5.16 -12.03
N PRO A 318 0.13 -4.80 -13.27
CA PRO A 318 -0.49 -5.75 -14.19
C PRO A 318 0.42 -6.94 -14.54
N PHE A 319 1.74 -6.74 -14.63
CA PHE A 319 2.69 -7.84 -14.84
C PHE A 319 2.71 -8.82 -13.66
N LEU A 320 2.67 -8.31 -12.43
CA LEU A 320 2.60 -9.14 -11.23
C LEU A 320 1.24 -9.84 -11.11
N LEU A 321 0.14 -9.19 -11.49
CA LEU A 321 -1.19 -9.80 -11.53
C LEU A 321 -1.23 -11.02 -12.45
N VAL A 322 -0.57 -10.95 -13.61
CA VAL A 322 -0.43 -12.11 -14.51
C VAL A 322 0.35 -13.24 -13.82
N GLY A 323 1.45 -12.92 -13.13
CA GLY A 323 2.21 -13.89 -12.34
C GLY A 323 1.36 -14.56 -11.25
N ILE A 324 0.60 -13.76 -10.50
CA ILE A 324 -0.33 -14.21 -9.45
C ILE A 324 -1.42 -15.12 -10.03
N LEU A 325 -2.02 -14.76 -11.17
CA LEU A 325 -3.02 -15.58 -11.86
C LEU A 325 -2.45 -16.94 -12.27
N LEU A 326 -1.24 -16.95 -12.84
CA LEU A 326 -0.57 -18.18 -13.26
C LEU A 326 -0.22 -19.08 -12.07
N ALA A 327 0.15 -18.50 -10.93
CA ALA A 327 0.37 -19.22 -9.67
C ALA A 327 -0.94 -19.78 -9.10
N ALA A 328 -1.98 -18.94 -9.01
CA ALA A 328 -3.28 -19.29 -8.44
C ALA A 328 -4.07 -20.32 -9.26
N CYS A 329 -3.81 -20.43 -10.57
CA CYS A 329 -4.41 -21.44 -11.45
C CYS A 329 -3.74 -22.82 -11.34
N ASP A 330 -2.50 -22.89 -10.84
CA ASP A 330 -1.71 -24.11 -10.89
C ASP A 330 -2.13 -25.10 -9.80
N ARG A 331 -2.64 -26.27 -10.22
CA ARG A 331 -3.07 -27.33 -9.30
C ARG A 331 -1.92 -27.93 -8.50
N LYS A 332 -0.70 -28.02 -9.05
CA LYS A 332 0.46 -28.55 -8.33
C LYS A 332 0.94 -27.57 -7.26
N LEU A 333 0.97 -26.28 -7.58
CA LEU A 333 1.37 -25.24 -6.61
C LEU A 333 0.32 -25.09 -5.52
N MET A 334 -0.96 -25.04 -5.90
CA MET A 334 -2.09 -24.83 -5.00
C MET A 334 -2.60 -26.12 -4.34
N GLN A 335 -1.81 -27.20 -4.32
CA GLN A 335 -2.17 -28.46 -3.65
C GLN A 335 -3.56 -29.00 -3.99
N ASN A 336 -3.92 -28.99 -5.29
CA ASN A 336 -5.23 -29.34 -5.82
C ASN A 336 -6.41 -28.46 -5.35
N GLN A 337 -6.14 -27.30 -4.74
CA GLN A 337 -7.12 -26.29 -4.34
C GLN A 337 -6.94 -24.96 -5.10
N PRO A 338 -7.05 -24.93 -6.44
CA PRO A 338 -6.81 -23.72 -7.19
C PRO A 338 -7.92 -22.68 -6.96
N SER A 339 -7.65 -21.40 -7.23
CA SER A 339 -8.60 -20.30 -6.98
C SER A 339 -9.91 -20.46 -7.78
N SER A 340 -11.02 -19.87 -7.30
CA SER A 340 -12.32 -19.96 -7.98
C SER A 340 -12.28 -19.29 -9.37
N MET A 341 -13.13 -19.78 -10.29
CA MET A 341 -13.22 -19.20 -11.65
C MET A 341 -13.58 -17.73 -11.63
N LEU A 342 -14.52 -17.32 -10.77
CA LEU A 342 -14.92 -15.92 -10.62
C LEU A 342 -13.73 -15.03 -10.23
N SER A 343 -12.94 -15.43 -9.22
CA SER A 343 -11.77 -14.66 -8.80
C SER A 343 -10.72 -14.56 -9.91
N ARG A 344 -10.52 -15.62 -10.72
CA ARG A 344 -9.60 -15.59 -11.86
C ARG A 344 -10.07 -14.61 -12.95
N VAL A 345 -11.35 -14.65 -13.31
CA VAL A 345 -11.91 -13.75 -14.32
C VAL A 345 -11.80 -12.29 -13.87
N VAL A 346 -12.18 -11.99 -12.62
CA VAL A 346 -12.12 -10.63 -12.09
C VAL A 346 -10.69 -10.10 -12.05
N VAL A 347 -9.73 -10.90 -11.56
CA VAL A 347 -8.32 -10.49 -11.53
C VAL A 347 -7.73 -10.38 -12.95
N GLY A 348 -8.14 -11.26 -13.87
CA GLY A 348 -7.75 -11.17 -15.30
C GLY A 348 -8.25 -9.90 -15.97
N LEU A 349 -9.54 -9.57 -15.80
CA LEU A 349 -10.13 -8.32 -16.29
C LEU A 349 -9.45 -7.09 -15.67
N THR A 350 -9.11 -7.16 -14.38
CA THR A 350 -8.37 -6.09 -13.70
C THR A 350 -6.98 -5.89 -14.34
N ALA A 351 -6.25 -6.97 -14.61
CA ALA A 351 -4.94 -6.89 -15.27
C ALA A 351 -5.05 -6.29 -16.68
N VAL A 352 -6.05 -6.70 -17.46
CA VAL A 352 -6.31 -6.15 -18.80
C VAL A 352 -6.65 -4.66 -18.73
N ALA A 353 -7.52 -4.25 -17.79
CA ALA A 353 -7.88 -2.84 -17.61
C ALA A 353 -6.67 -1.99 -17.20
N MET A 354 -5.80 -2.49 -16.33
CA MET A 354 -4.57 -1.80 -15.94
C MET A 354 -3.57 -1.72 -17.11
N PHE A 355 -3.42 -2.77 -17.92
CA PHE A 355 -2.62 -2.70 -19.15
C PHE A 355 -3.19 -1.68 -20.15
N ALA A 356 -4.50 -1.66 -20.33
CA ALA A 356 -5.16 -0.71 -21.23
C ALA A 356 -4.95 0.74 -20.75
N ALA A 357 -5.10 1.01 -19.46
CA ALA A 357 -4.84 2.32 -18.88
C ALA A 357 -3.37 2.74 -19.00
N ALA A 358 -2.44 1.81 -18.77
CA ALA A 358 -1.01 2.03 -18.95
C ALA A 358 -0.65 2.38 -20.40
N ILE A 359 -1.19 1.64 -21.37
CA ILE A 359 -0.97 1.92 -22.80
C ILE A 359 -1.60 3.26 -23.19
N ALA A 360 -2.84 3.50 -22.75
CA ALA A 360 -3.55 4.75 -23.04
C ALA A 360 -2.77 5.97 -22.54
N MET A 361 -2.18 5.91 -21.34
CA MET A 361 -1.33 6.97 -20.81
C MET A 361 -0.15 7.35 -21.73
N PHE A 362 0.45 6.39 -22.44
CA PHE A 362 1.58 6.66 -23.34
C PHE A 362 1.16 7.07 -24.75
N VAL A 363 -0.05 6.71 -25.18
CA VAL A 363 -0.52 6.87 -26.57
C VAL A 363 -1.49 8.04 -26.75
N ILE A 364 -2.30 8.36 -25.71
CA ILE A 364 -3.42 9.32 -25.72
C ILE A 364 -3.19 10.36 -24.63
#